data_AF-A0A930KIK6-F1
#
_entry.id   AF-A0A930KIK6-F1
#
_cell.length_a   1.000
_cell.length_b   1.000
_cell.length_c   1.000
_cell.angle_alpha   90.00
_cell.angle_beta   90.00
_cell.angle_gamma   90.00
#
_symmetry.space_group_name_H-M   'P 1'
#
loop_
_entity.id
_entity.type
_entity.pdbx_description
1 polymer ?
#
loop_
_entity_poly.entity_id
_entity_poly.type
_entity_poly.pdbx_seq_one_letter_code
_entity_poly.pdbx_strand_id
1 'polypeptide(L)'
;MGQNIIISKQFKSELATAISECEKDKIFVLVDETTRDKCWELVKDDFCLKGAQVITIGTTDSSKTVDTVAHVWEALQQGGATRHSLLINLGGGM
;
A
#
# COMPACT_ATOMS: atom_id res chain seq x y z
N MET A 1 -21.19 2.41 1.64
CA MET A 1 -20.10 3.15 0.97
C MET A 1 -20.00 2.65 -0.45
N GLY A 2 -19.95 3.55 -1.43
CA GLY A 2 -19.70 3.19 -2.83
C GLY A 2 -18.22 2.92 -3.05
N GLN A 3 -17.89 2.13 -4.06
CA GLN A 3 -16.51 1.99 -4.54
C GLN A 3 -16.18 3.18 -5.45
N ASN A 4 -15.16 3.95 -5.10
CA ASN A 4 -14.68 5.05 -5.94
C ASN A 4 -13.64 4.50 -6.93
N ILE A 5 -13.84 4.78 -8.22
CA ILE A 5 -12.90 4.43 -9.30
C ILE A 5 -12.41 5.73 -9.92
N ILE A 6 -11.12 6.02 -9.78
CA ILE A 6 -10.49 7.25 -10.24
C ILE A 6 -9.47 6.89 -11.35
N ILE A 7 -9.72 7.35 -12.57
CA ILE A 7 -8.75 7.26 -13.68
C ILE A 7 -8.07 8.62 -13.79
N SER A 8 -6.78 8.69 -13.47
CA SER A 8 -6.08 9.96 -13.33
C SER A 8 -4.74 10.00 -14.06
N LYS A 9 -4.38 11.20 -14.54
CA LYS A 9 -3.01 11.56 -14.99
C LYS A 9 -2.21 12.29 -13.89
N GLN A 10 -2.87 12.62 -12.78
CA GLN A 10 -2.32 13.35 -11.64
C GLN A 10 -2.33 12.45 -10.39
N PHE A 11 -1.64 11.32 -10.48
CA PHE A 11 -1.66 10.27 -9.45
C PHE A 11 -1.37 10.80 -8.03
N LYS A 12 -0.33 11.63 -7.88
CA LYS A 12 0.11 12.14 -6.57
C LYS A 12 -0.96 12.97 -5.85
N SER A 13 -1.61 13.89 -6.56
CA SER A 13 -2.65 14.74 -5.96
C SER A 13 -3.91 13.95 -5.64
N GLU A 14 -4.34 13.06 -6.53
CA GLU A 14 -5.51 12.20 -6.28
C GLU A 14 -5.27 11.24 -5.12
N LEU A 15 -4.08 10.65 -5.02
CA LEU A 15 -3.70 9.79 -3.90
C LEU A 15 -3.72 10.58 -2.59
N ALA A 16 -3.18 11.81 -2.57
CA ALA A 16 -3.21 12.66 -1.40
C ALA A 16 -4.66 13.00 -0.96
N THR A 17 -5.53 13.35 -1.91
CA THR A 17 -6.96 13.59 -1.64
C THR A 17 -7.62 12.34 -1.06
N ALA A 18 -7.49 11.18 -1.71
CA ALA A 18 -8.08 9.93 -1.26
C ALA A 18 -7.60 9.53 0.14
N ILE A 19 -6.30 9.65 0.42
CA ILE A 19 -5.75 9.41 1.77
C ILE A 19 -6.35 10.40 2.77
N SER A 20 -6.53 11.68 2.41
CA SER A 20 -7.07 12.71 3.31
C SER A 20 -8.53 12.48 3.72
N GLU A 21 -9.33 11.86 2.85
CA GLU A 21 -10.74 11.54 3.09
C GLU A 21 -10.94 10.33 4.01
N CYS A 22 -9.90 9.51 4.21
CA CYS A 22 -9.91 8.44 5.18
C CYS A 22 -9.46 8.92 6.56
N GLU A 23 -10.17 8.54 7.62
CA GLU A 23 -9.67 8.61 8.98
C GLU A 23 -8.71 7.42 9.20
N LYS A 24 -7.46 7.70 9.56
CA LYS A 24 -6.39 6.70 9.66
C LYS A 24 -5.37 7.03 10.73
N ASP A 25 -4.89 6.01 11.43
CA ASP A 25 -3.86 6.13 12.46
C ASP A 25 -2.45 5.79 11.95
N LYS A 26 -2.37 4.85 10.99
CA LYS A 26 -1.14 4.36 10.37
C LYS A 26 -1.38 4.08 8.90
N ILE A 27 -0.29 4.13 8.12
CA ILE A 27 -0.30 3.79 6.70
C ILE A 27 0.67 2.64 6.49
N PHE A 28 0.17 1.60 5.80
CA PHE A 28 0.96 0.49 5.31
C PHE A 28 0.87 0.47 3.79
N VAL A 29 1.97 0.16 3.12
CA VAL A 29 2.01 0.03 1.66
C VAL A 29 2.50 -1.36 1.32
N LEU A 30 1.64 -2.17 0.72
CA LEU A 30 1.99 -3.49 0.21
C LEU A 30 2.44 -3.35 -1.24
N VAL A 31 3.64 -3.86 -1.53
CA VAL A 31 4.24 -3.88 -2.86
C VAL A 31 4.89 -5.23 -3.13
N ASP A 32 4.94 -5.66 -4.39
CA ASP A 32 5.92 -6.66 -4.81
C ASP A 32 7.30 -6.01 -5.05
N GLU A 33 8.35 -6.83 -5.13
CA GLU A 33 9.74 -6.37 -5.38
C GLU A 33 9.88 -5.45 -6.61
N THR A 34 9.23 -5.78 -7.73
CA THR A 34 9.31 -4.96 -8.95
C THR A 34 8.59 -3.63 -8.74
N THR A 35 7.41 -3.67 -8.11
CA THR A 35 6.63 -2.46 -7.83
C THR A 35 7.32 -1.57 -6.79
N ARG A 36 8.05 -2.15 -5.83
CA ARG A 36 8.93 -1.42 -4.91
C ARG A 36 9.97 -0.61 -5.68
N ASP A 37 10.71 -1.26 -6.56
CA ASP A 37 11.83 -0.63 -7.26
C ASP A 37 11.40 0.37 -8.32
N LYS A 38 10.27 0.14 -8.99
CA LYS A 38 9.84 0.93 -10.16
C LYS A 38 8.76 1.97 -9.86
N CYS A 39 7.89 1.71 -8.89
CA CYS A 39 6.72 2.55 -8.64
C CYS A 39 6.80 3.26 -7.29
N TRP A 40 7.11 2.52 -6.22
CA TRP A 40 7.18 3.09 -4.88
C TRP A 40 8.23 4.20 -4.77
N GLU A 41 9.40 4.00 -5.40
CA GLU A 41 10.47 5.00 -5.45
C GLU A 41 10.04 6.35 -6.05
N LEU A 42 8.99 6.39 -6.87
CA LEU A 42 8.49 7.63 -7.50
C LEU A 42 7.59 8.46 -6.57
N VAL A 43 7.05 7.85 -5.50
CA VAL A 43 5.98 8.43 -4.68
C VAL A 43 6.27 8.40 -3.18
N LYS A 44 7.25 7.62 -2.72
CA LYS A 44 7.58 7.45 -1.30
C LYS A 44 7.86 8.76 -0.55
N ASP A 45 8.35 9.77 -1.26
CA ASP A 45 8.72 11.08 -0.69
C ASP A 45 7.53 12.06 -0.64
N ASP A 46 6.37 11.68 -1.18
CA ASP A 46 5.16 12.51 -1.11
C ASP A 46 4.66 12.60 0.34
N PHE A 47 4.33 13.81 0.79
CA PHE A 47 3.99 14.08 2.18
C PHE A 47 2.83 13.24 2.71
N CYS A 48 1.85 12.89 1.86
CA CYS A 48 0.71 12.05 2.23
C CYS A 48 1.09 10.61 2.62
N LEU A 49 2.31 10.17 2.25
CA LEU A 49 2.86 8.84 2.57
C LEU A 49 3.92 8.89 3.67
N LYS A 50 4.13 10.05 4.31
CA LYS A 50 5.11 10.20 5.37
C LYS A 50 4.83 9.22 6.53
N GLY A 51 5.84 8.44 6.88
CA GLY A 51 5.74 7.44 7.96
C GLY A 51 5.03 6.15 7.56
N ALA A 52 4.69 5.98 6.28
CA ALA A 52 4.16 4.72 5.78
C ALA A 52 5.17 3.58 5.94
N GLN A 53 4.69 2.44 6.43
CA GLN A 53 5.49 1.22 6.54
C GLN A 53 5.31 0.38 5.28
N VAL A 54 6.42 0.05 4.61
CA VAL A 54 6.40 -0.70 3.35
C VAL A 54 6.58 -2.18 3.63
N ILE A 55 5.61 -2.99 3.20
CA ILE A 55 5.64 -4.45 3.24
C ILE A 55 5.94 -4.92 1.82
N THR A 56 7.02 -5.69 1.66
CA THR A 56 7.46 -6.17 0.34
C THR A 56 7.34 -7.67 0.26
N ILE A 57 6.64 -8.14 -0.77
CA ILE A 57 6.47 -9.55 -1.09
C ILE A 57 7.23 -9.91 -2.38
N GLY A 58 7.43 -11.21 -2.61
CA GLY A 58 7.98 -11.69 -3.87
C GLY A 58 7.14 -11.29 -5.08
N THR A 59 7.77 -11.27 -6.25
CA THR A 59 7.09 -10.97 -7.51
C THR A 59 6.50 -12.22 -8.19
N THR A 60 5.62 -12.02 -9.18
CA THR A 60 4.89 -13.05 -9.95
C THR A 60 3.92 -13.96 -9.18
N ASP A 61 3.06 -14.67 -9.90
CA ASP A 61 2.02 -15.57 -9.37
C ASP A 61 2.54 -16.66 -8.43
N SER A 62 3.84 -16.99 -8.47
CA SER A 62 4.46 -17.90 -7.50
C SER A 62 4.38 -17.39 -6.07
N SER A 63 4.19 -16.08 -5.88
CA SER A 63 4.02 -15.44 -4.58
C SER A 63 2.57 -15.39 -4.11
N LYS A 64 1.59 -15.93 -4.87
CA LYS A 64 0.18 -16.10 -4.45
C LYS A 64 0.02 -17.30 -3.53
N THR A 65 0.69 -17.26 -2.38
CA THR A 65 0.69 -18.35 -1.41
C THR A 65 0.12 -17.90 -0.08
N VAL A 66 -0.34 -18.87 0.72
CA VAL A 66 -0.77 -18.63 2.10
C VAL A 66 0.40 -18.09 2.92
N ASP A 67 1.63 -18.54 2.66
CA ASP A 67 2.82 -18.08 3.37
C ASP A 67 3.09 -16.61 3.10
N THR A 68 2.88 -16.12 1.87
CA THR A 68 2.97 -14.69 1.55
C THR A 68 1.95 -13.88 2.34
N VAL A 69 0.70 -14.35 2.43
CA VAL A 69 -0.34 -13.65 3.19
C VAL A 69 -0.02 -13.68 4.70
N ALA A 70 0.50 -14.80 5.21
CA ALA A 70 0.96 -14.91 6.59
C ALA A 70 2.09 -13.94 6.90
N HIS A 71 3.05 -13.78 5.98
CA HIS A 71 4.12 -12.79 6.09
C HIS A 71 3.58 -11.35 6.13
N VAL A 72 2.65 -11.00 5.24
CA VAL A 72 2.00 -9.67 5.25
C VAL A 72 1.27 -9.44 6.58
N TRP A 73 0.55 -10.45 7.07
CA TRP A 73 -0.15 -10.39 8.35
C TRP A 73 0.79 -10.21 9.54
N GLU A 74 1.93 -10.89 9.54
CA GLU A 74 2.97 -10.72 10.55
C GLU A 74 3.56 -9.31 10.52
N ALA A 75 3.88 -8.78 9.34
CA ALA A 75 4.39 -7.42 9.19
C ALA A 75 3.39 -6.36 9.70
N LEU A 76 2.09 -6.54 9.42
CA LEU A 76 1.03 -5.68 9.96
C LEU A 76 0.98 -5.74 11.49
N GLN A 77 1.07 -6.93 12.08
CA GLN A 77 1.07 -7.09 13.54
C GLN A 77 2.31 -6.44 14.19
N GLN A 78 3.50 -6.68 13.65
CA GLN A 78 4.74 -6.09 14.15
C GLN A 78 4.75 -4.56 14.00
N GLY A 79 4.15 -4.04 12.93
CA GLY A 79 3.94 -2.62 12.70
C GLY A 79 2.84 -1.97 13.56
N GLY A 80 2.12 -2.76 14.35
CA GLY A 80 1.05 -2.29 15.23
C GLY A 80 -0.20 -1.84 14.48
N ALA A 81 -0.54 -2.50 13.37
CA ALA A 81 -1.75 -2.23 12.61
C ALA A 81 -3.00 -2.34 13.50
N THR A 82 -3.94 -1.42 13.31
CA THR A 82 -5.22 -1.38 14.01
C THR A 82 -6.35 -1.41 12.99
N ARG A 83 -7.60 -1.46 13.47
CA ARG A 83 -8.79 -1.34 12.61
C ARG A 83 -8.91 0.03 11.93
N HIS A 84 -8.13 1.02 12.36
CA HIS A 84 -8.05 2.35 11.77
C HIS A 84 -6.83 2.53 10.88
N SER A 85 -6.05 1.46 10.63
CA SER A 85 -4.90 1.55 9.74
C SER A 85 -5.32 1.47 8.28
N LEU A 86 -4.68 2.27 7.44
CA LEU A 86 -4.86 2.25 5.99
C LEU A 86 -3.83 1.32 5.36
N LEU A 87 -4.29 0.30 4.65
CA LEU A 87 -3.45 -0.53 3.77
C LEU A 87 -3.61 -0.07 2.32
N ILE A 88 -2.52 0.35 1.70
CA ILE A 88 -2.43 0.71 0.29
C ILE A 88 -1.78 -0.45 -0.45
N ASN A 89 -2.56 -1.15 -1.28
CA ASN A 89 -2.01 -2.12 -2.21
C ASN A 89 -1.53 -1.38 -3.45
N LEU A 90 -0.22 -1.20 -3.59
CA LEU A 90 0.40 -0.57 -4.75
C LEU A 90 0.97 -1.68 -5.64
N GLY A 91 0.34 -1.91 -6.78
CA GLY A 91 0.73 -2.98 -7.71
C GLY A 91 -0.40 -3.37 -8.66
N GLY A 92 -0.21 -4.49 -9.36
CA GLY A 92 -1.22 -5.10 -10.23
C GLY A 92 -2.18 -6.03 -9.47
N GLY A 93 -2.96 -6.83 -10.20
CA GLY A 93 -3.94 -7.79 -9.65
C GLY A 93 -3.34 -9.11 -9.16
N MET A 94 -2.09 -9.06 -8.74
CA MET A 94 -1.34 -10.22 -8.25
C MET A 94 -1.66 -10.43 -6.77
#